data_AF-A0A0F9NFG6-F1
#
_entry.id   AF-A0A0F9NFG6-F1
#
_cell.length_a   1.000
_cell.length_b   1.000
_cell.length_c   1.000
_cell.angle_alpha   90.00
_cell.angle_beta   90.00
_cell.angle_gamma   90.00
#
_symmetry.space_group_name_H-M   'P 1'
#
loop_
_entity.id
_entity.type
_entity.pdbx_description
1 polymer ?
#
loop_
_entity_poly.entity_id
_entity_poly.type
_entity_poly.pdbx_seq_one_letter_code
_entity_poly.pdbx_strand_id
1 'polypeptide(L)'
;MASRLLNIVRFAGLVVGVPVVQAHNLNNDGRLLVPDFVVPTLGGFTVAVDNTDVTVTRTVDAPAGAVDVFVENWYTVLRIFGTTPPPGTTPDGSLAPQPLIIQPGTTAGVGVAGREALPEKWAQNNVAAGQVNVDLVQRVSTLFATTKMIRAGSVIGLSTRLTEAITAGILTVTVEINGAATTLLLAHNVGVNPLGGEVVVAAGADPFVAGDFVGIVITTTAAFLPITTDLECWIDIDTD
;
A
#
# COMPACT_ATOMS: atom_id res chain seq x y z
N MET A 1 18.13 1.31 41.16
CA MET A 1 18.49 1.29 39.73
C MET A 1 17.23 1.58 38.93
N ALA A 2 17.32 2.43 37.91
CA ALA A 2 16.20 2.62 36.99
C ALA A 2 15.92 1.30 36.26
N SER A 3 14.66 0.90 36.15
CA SER A 3 14.27 -0.35 35.49
C SER A 3 14.24 -0.23 33.95
N ARG A 4 14.45 0.98 33.43
CA ARG A 4 14.45 1.32 32.00
C ARG A 4 15.24 2.61 31.76
N LEU A 5 15.92 2.68 30.63
CA LEU A 5 16.49 3.91 30.09
C LEU A 5 15.83 4.20 28.76
N LEU A 6 15.34 5.43 28.58
CA LEU A 6 14.63 5.86 27.38
C LEU A 6 15.12 7.23 26.93
N ASN A 7 15.09 7.45 25.63
CA ASN A 7 15.35 8.76 25.04
C ASN A 7 14.54 8.95 23.76
N ILE A 8 14.35 10.20 23.36
CA ILE A 8 13.81 10.58 22.05
C ILE A 8 14.89 11.33 21.29
N VAL A 9 15.36 10.75 20.20
CA VAL A 9 16.38 11.34 19.32
C VAL A 9 15.68 12.08 18.18
N ARG A 10 15.94 13.37 18.03
CA ARG A 10 15.18 14.24 17.11
C ARG A 10 15.95 14.55 15.84
N PHE A 11 15.43 14.13 14.70
CA PHE A 11 16.03 14.40 13.40
C PHE A 11 15.25 15.47 12.65
N ALA A 12 15.96 16.43 12.04
CA ALA A 12 15.39 17.48 11.21
C ALA A 12 16.27 17.75 9.99
N GLY A 13 15.69 18.34 8.93
CA GLY A 13 16.43 18.64 7.69
C GLY A 13 16.83 17.40 6.89
N LEU A 14 16.11 16.29 7.04
CA LEU A 14 16.40 15.03 6.37
C LEU A 14 16.13 15.10 4.86
N VAL A 15 17.16 14.75 4.09
CA VAL A 15 17.12 14.61 2.63
C VAL A 15 16.93 13.15 2.26
N VAL A 16 16.10 12.88 1.26
CA VAL A 16 15.80 11.52 0.79
C VAL A 16 17.09 10.80 0.39
N GLY A 17 17.28 9.58 0.88
CA GLY A 17 18.44 8.73 0.59
C GLY A 17 19.74 9.12 1.31
N VAL A 18 19.76 10.23 2.05
CA VAL A 18 20.95 10.69 2.79
C VAL A 18 20.85 10.27 4.26
N PRO A 19 21.76 9.42 4.76
CA PRO A 19 21.76 9.02 6.17
C PRO A 19 22.20 10.19 7.06
N VAL A 20 21.50 10.37 8.18
CA VAL A 20 21.83 11.33 9.23
C VAL A 20 21.98 10.59 10.55
N VAL A 21 23.01 10.91 11.32
CA VAL A 21 23.41 10.20 12.53
C VAL A 21 23.29 11.13 13.75
N GLN A 22 22.71 10.63 14.84
CA GLN A 22 22.69 11.31 16.13
C GLN A 22 22.83 10.32 17.29
N ALA A 23 23.52 10.75 18.35
CA ALA A 23 23.72 9.92 19.54
C ALA A 23 22.42 9.69 20.32
N HIS A 24 22.14 8.43 20.71
CA HIS A 24 20.98 8.12 21.55
C HIS A 24 21.21 8.33 23.05
N ASN A 25 22.46 8.44 23.49
CA ASN A 25 22.85 8.72 24.88
C ASN A 25 22.34 7.71 25.94
N LEU A 26 21.78 6.57 25.54
CA LEU A 26 21.53 5.45 26.46
C LEU A 26 22.84 4.96 27.09
N ASN A 27 23.02 5.28 28.36
CA ASN A 27 24.24 5.00 29.12
C ASN A 27 23.87 4.52 30.53
N ASN A 28 24.53 3.46 31.00
CA ASN A 28 24.43 2.98 32.36
C ASN A 28 25.83 2.99 33.00
N ASP A 29 26.09 4.03 33.80
CA ASP A 29 27.33 4.23 34.56
C ASP A 29 28.61 4.11 33.71
N GLY A 30 28.63 4.78 32.56
CA GLY A 30 29.75 4.80 31.61
C GLY A 30 29.70 3.68 30.57
N ARG A 31 28.82 2.69 30.72
CA ARG A 31 28.59 1.66 29.70
C ARG A 31 27.57 2.14 28.67
N LEU A 32 28.02 2.19 27.42
CA LEU A 32 27.17 2.39 26.25
C LEU A 32 26.25 1.18 26.02
N LEU A 33 24.98 1.44 25.73
CA LEU A 33 23.96 0.41 25.61
C LEU A 33 23.34 0.43 24.21
N VAL A 34 23.20 -0.76 23.61
CA VAL A 34 22.36 -0.94 22.42
C VAL A 34 20.89 -0.93 22.86
N PRO A 35 20.04 -0.07 22.27
CA PRO A 35 18.60 -0.09 22.55
C PRO A 35 17.99 -1.47 22.29
N ASP A 36 16.99 -1.85 23.08
CA ASP A 36 16.16 -3.04 22.84
C ASP A 36 15.01 -2.71 21.88
N PHE A 37 14.50 -1.48 21.96
CA PHE A 37 13.33 -1.03 21.24
C PHE A 37 13.62 0.28 20.54
N VAL A 38 13.28 0.37 19.25
CA VAL A 38 13.49 1.55 18.41
C VAL A 38 12.25 1.79 17.57
N VAL A 39 11.66 2.98 17.67
CA VAL A 39 10.41 3.34 16.97
C VAL A 39 10.49 4.78 16.46
N PRO A 40 10.59 5.03 15.14
CA PRO A 40 10.35 6.35 14.60
C PRO A 40 8.87 6.74 14.77
N THR A 41 8.60 8.01 15.00
CA THR A 41 7.25 8.58 15.17
C THR A 41 6.38 8.55 13.92
N LEU A 42 7.01 8.41 12.74
CA LEU A 42 6.37 8.35 11.43
C LEU A 42 7.00 7.23 10.59
N GLY A 43 6.25 6.68 9.64
CA GLY A 43 6.79 5.78 8.63
C GLY A 43 7.58 6.50 7.53
N GLY A 44 8.29 5.73 6.71
CA GLY A 44 9.05 6.25 5.56
C GLY A 44 10.50 6.59 5.90
N PHE A 45 11.00 5.97 6.96
CA PHE A 45 12.36 6.16 7.44
C PHE A 45 12.99 4.80 7.70
N THR A 46 14.16 4.57 7.12
CA THR A 46 15.01 3.45 7.51
C THR A 46 15.80 3.87 8.73
N VAL A 47 15.61 3.17 9.85
CA VAL A 47 16.32 3.43 11.10
C VAL A 47 17.29 2.28 11.35
N ALA A 48 18.55 2.60 11.65
CA ALA A 48 19.56 1.68 12.12
C ALA A 48 20.16 2.23 13.41
N VAL A 49 20.53 1.36 14.34
CA VAL A 49 21.01 1.78 15.66
C VAL A 49 22.13 0.86 16.11
N ASP A 50 23.15 1.43 16.76
CA ASP A 50 24.23 0.68 17.41
C ASP A 50 24.27 0.96 18.93
N ASN A 51 25.45 0.92 19.55
CA ASN A 51 25.59 1.18 20.99
C ASN A 51 25.77 2.68 21.33
N THR A 52 25.89 3.54 20.33
CA THR A 52 26.16 4.97 20.48
C THR A 52 25.11 5.81 19.75
N ASP A 53 24.79 5.42 18.53
CA ASP A 53 24.14 6.26 17.55
C ASP A 53 22.87 5.64 16.97
N VAL A 54 21.96 6.54 16.58
CA VAL A 54 20.81 6.28 15.73
C VAL A 54 21.12 6.89 14.37
N THR A 55 21.05 6.07 13.32
CA THR A 55 21.15 6.49 11.93
C THR A 55 19.76 6.45 11.31
N VAL A 56 19.32 7.56 10.74
CA VAL A 56 18.05 7.68 10.02
C VAL A 56 18.31 8.03 8.57
N THR A 57 17.72 7.25 7.66
CA THR A 57 17.66 7.57 6.23
C THR A 57 16.20 7.77 5.84
N ARG A 58 15.88 8.97 5.33
CA ARG A 58 14.54 9.27 4.81
C ARG A 58 14.31 8.56 3.47
N THR A 59 13.20 7.84 3.32
CA THR A 59 12.79 7.24 2.04
C THR A 59 11.98 8.24 1.19
N VAL A 60 11.70 7.88 -0.06
CA VAL A 60 10.86 8.70 -0.97
C VAL A 60 9.43 8.88 -0.44
N ASP A 61 8.96 7.93 0.35
CA ASP A 61 7.57 7.86 0.85
C ASP A 61 7.40 8.59 2.20
N ALA A 62 8.45 9.19 2.75
CA ALA A 62 8.38 9.89 4.04
C ALA A 62 7.67 11.25 3.89
N PRO A 63 6.64 11.53 4.73
CA PRO A 63 5.79 12.71 4.60
C PRO A 63 6.50 14.02 4.95
N ALA A 64 7.60 13.98 5.71
CA ALA A 64 8.32 15.16 6.18
C ALA A 64 9.84 14.97 6.18
N GLY A 65 10.59 16.08 6.17
CA GLY A 65 12.04 16.10 6.35
C GLY A 65 12.48 16.02 7.82
N ALA A 66 11.65 15.47 8.72
CA ALA A 66 11.94 15.37 10.14
C ALA A 66 11.23 14.13 10.73
N VAL A 67 11.86 13.51 11.74
CA VAL A 67 11.29 12.39 12.49
C VAL A 67 11.92 12.33 13.88
N ASP A 68 11.10 12.06 14.89
CA ASP A 68 11.57 11.72 16.23
C ASP A 68 11.68 10.20 16.35
N VAL A 69 12.78 9.69 16.90
CA VAL A 69 13.01 8.25 17.12
C VAL A 69 13.01 7.97 18.61
N PHE A 70 12.02 7.21 19.07
CA PHE A 70 11.98 6.68 20.42
C PHE A 70 12.94 5.49 20.53
N VAL A 71 13.82 5.53 21.52
CA VAL A 71 14.77 4.45 21.83
C VAL A 71 14.67 4.07 23.29
N GLU A 72 14.62 2.78 23.58
CA GLU A 72 14.52 2.26 24.94
C GLU A 72 15.41 1.03 25.14
N ASN A 73 16.03 0.93 26.31
CA ASN A 73 16.74 -0.26 26.78
C ASN A 73 16.02 -0.84 28.01
N TRP A 74 15.72 -2.14 27.96
CA TRP A 74 15.00 -2.89 28.98
C TRP A 74 15.97 -3.76 29.78
N TYR A 75 16.14 -3.45 31.07
CA TYR A 75 17.01 -4.22 31.96
C TYR A 75 16.48 -5.64 32.26
N THR A 76 15.23 -5.94 31.89
CA THR A 76 14.56 -7.23 32.18
C THR A 76 14.81 -8.30 31.12
N VAL A 77 15.37 -7.93 29.95
CA VAL A 77 15.78 -8.92 28.95
C VAL A 77 17.12 -9.50 29.38
N LEU A 78 17.08 -10.71 29.92
CA LEU A 78 18.26 -11.45 30.32
C LEU A 78 19.10 -11.81 29.08
N ARG A 79 20.07 -10.96 28.74
CA ARG A 79 21.05 -11.20 27.69
C ARG A 79 22.15 -12.14 28.21
N ILE A 80 21.81 -13.37 28.61
CA ILE A 80 22.82 -14.41 28.86
C ILE A 80 23.24 -14.97 27.51
N PHE A 81 24.35 -14.44 27.00
CA PHE A 81 25.19 -15.18 26.06
C PHE A 81 26.23 -15.90 26.93
N GLY A 82 26.15 -17.22 27.00
CA GLY A 82 26.79 -18.04 28.05
C GLY A 82 28.32 -17.90 28.08
N THR A 83 28.91 -18.07 29.26
CA THR A 83 30.36 -17.86 29.50
C THR A 83 31.25 -19.03 29.07
N THR A 84 30.71 -20.10 28.47
CA THR A 84 31.49 -21.25 27.99
C THR A 84 30.77 -21.97 26.85
N PRO A 85 31.19 -21.79 25.58
CA PRO A 85 30.64 -22.55 24.46
C PRO A 85 31.09 -24.03 24.53
N PRO A 86 30.23 -24.99 24.15
CA PRO A 86 30.65 -26.36 23.90
C PRO A 86 31.75 -26.44 22.83
N PRO A 87 32.72 -27.38 22.93
CA PRO A 87 33.75 -27.55 21.90
C PRO A 87 33.12 -27.76 20.51
N GLY A 88 33.49 -26.91 19.53
CA GLY A 88 32.96 -26.96 18.16
C GLY A 88 31.84 -25.97 17.85
N THR A 89 31.42 -25.15 18.81
CA THR A 89 30.53 -24.00 18.59
C THR A 89 31.33 -22.70 18.61
N THR A 90 30.97 -21.74 17.76
CA THR A 90 31.54 -20.39 17.81
C THR A 90 31.24 -19.79 19.18
N PRO A 91 32.15 -18.99 19.78
CA PRO A 91 31.91 -18.37 21.07
C PRO A 91 30.59 -17.61 21.06
N ASP A 92 29.70 -17.97 21.99
CA ASP A 92 28.50 -17.18 22.27
C ASP A 92 28.93 -15.77 22.66
N GLY A 93 28.54 -14.80 21.84
CA GLY A 93 29.18 -13.49 21.72
C GLY A 93 29.33 -13.03 20.26
N SER A 94 29.12 -13.93 19.29
CA SER A 94 29.04 -13.57 17.85
C SER A 94 27.71 -12.90 17.44
N LEU A 95 26.67 -12.98 18.29
CA LEU A 95 25.41 -12.27 18.06
C LEU A 95 25.49 -10.87 18.69
N ALA A 96 25.84 -9.87 17.87
CA ALA A 96 25.71 -8.47 18.29
C ALA A 96 24.23 -8.20 18.62
N PRO A 97 23.89 -7.66 19.81
CA PRO A 97 22.51 -7.35 20.16
C PRO A 97 21.87 -6.52 19.05
N GLN A 98 20.74 -6.99 18.53
CA GLN A 98 19.97 -6.27 17.52
C GLN A 98 18.72 -5.69 18.20
N PRO A 99 18.42 -4.40 18.02
CA PRO A 99 17.17 -3.82 18.50
C PRO A 99 15.98 -4.44 17.76
N LEU A 100 14.85 -4.56 18.45
CA LEU A 100 13.55 -4.66 17.78
C LEU A 100 13.21 -3.28 17.23
N ILE A 101 13.17 -3.15 15.91
CA ILE A 101 12.77 -1.93 15.22
C ILE A 101 11.33 -2.08 14.77
N ILE A 102 10.42 -1.28 15.31
CA ILE A 102 9.06 -1.18 14.78
C ILE A 102 9.02 0.01 13.83
N GLN A 103 8.87 -0.26 12.54
CA GLN A 103 8.61 0.79 11.57
C GLN A 103 7.10 1.00 11.46
N PRO A 104 6.56 2.19 11.81
CA PRO A 104 5.21 2.53 11.45
C PRO A 104 5.07 2.50 9.92
N GLY A 105 3.92 2.09 9.43
CA GLY A 105 3.60 2.30 8.02
C GLY A 105 3.70 3.78 7.67
N THR A 106 4.14 4.10 6.46
CA THR A 106 3.95 5.44 5.92
C THR A 106 2.44 5.67 5.84
N THR A 107 1.92 6.72 6.47
CA THR A 107 0.57 7.23 6.16
C THR A 107 0.47 7.72 4.72
N ALA A 108 1.62 7.89 4.05
CA ALA A 108 1.75 8.29 2.65
C ALA A 108 2.12 7.13 1.70
N GLY A 109 2.35 5.93 2.21
CA GLY A 109 2.22 4.74 1.40
C GLY A 109 0.75 4.39 1.43
N VAL A 110 0.15 4.14 0.27
CA VAL A 110 -1.15 3.48 0.16
C VAL A 110 -1.06 2.23 1.04
N GLY A 111 -1.51 2.35 2.29
CA GLY A 111 -1.55 1.23 3.19
C GLY A 111 -2.46 0.25 2.49
N VAL A 112 -1.93 -0.90 2.11
CA VAL A 112 -2.74 -2.06 1.74
C VAL A 112 -3.38 -2.62 3.03
N ALA A 113 -3.94 -1.74 3.85
CA ALA A 113 -4.92 -2.08 4.85
C ALA A 113 -6.24 -1.92 4.12
N GLY A 114 -6.85 -3.03 3.72
CA GLY A 114 -8.22 -3.03 3.21
C GLY A 114 -8.42 -2.90 1.70
N ARG A 115 -7.40 -3.09 0.83
CA ARG A 115 -7.68 -3.31 -0.61
C ARG A 115 -8.47 -4.61 -0.75
N GLU A 116 -9.77 -4.46 -0.84
CA GLU A 116 -10.71 -5.55 -0.99
C GLU A 116 -11.27 -5.47 -2.41
N ALA A 117 -11.16 -6.58 -3.15
CA ALA A 117 -11.90 -6.71 -4.38
C ALA A 117 -13.38 -6.87 -4.03
N LEU A 118 -14.25 -6.11 -4.68
CA LEU A 118 -15.67 -6.37 -4.61
C LEU A 118 -15.93 -7.83 -5.07
N PRO A 119 -16.79 -8.59 -4.38
CA PRO A 119 -17.08 -9.95 -4.77
C PRO A 119 -17.81 -10.00 -6.13
N GLU A 120 -18.44 -8.90 -6.55
CA GLU A 120 -19.07 -8.80 -7.84
C GLU A 120 -18.06 -8.64 -8.98
N LYS A 121 -18.38 -9.32 -10.07
CA LYS A 121 -17.67 -9.23 -11.35
C LYS A 121 -18.64 -8.72 -12.39
N TRP A 122 -18.23 -7.73 -13.17
CA TRP A 122 -18.98 -7.22 -14.30
C TRP A 122 -18.47 -7.81 -15.59
N ALA A 123 -19.35 -8.09 -16.54
CA ALA A 123 -18.95 -8.63 -17.83
C ALA A 123 -19.92 -8.27 -18.95
N GLN A 124 -19.41 -8.28 -20.17
CA GLN A 124 -20.23 -8.29 -21.38
C GLN A 124 -19.62 -9.28 -22.37
N ASN A 125 -20.46 -10.19 -22.86
CA ASN A 125 -20.06 -11.09 -23.93
C ASN A 125 -20.19 -10.38 -25.29
N ASN A 126 -19.27 -10.65 -26.21
CA ASN A 126 -19.25 -10.05 -27.55
C ASN A 126 -19.46 -8.53 -27.53
N VAL A 127 -18.47 -7.80 -27.03
CA VAL A 127 -18.54 -6.34 -26.91
C VAL A 127 -18.83 -5.72 -28.28
N ALA A 128 -19.92 -4.95 -28.38
CA ALA A 128 -20.35 -4.38 -29.64
C ALA A 128 -19.59 -3.08 -29.95
N ALA A 129 -19.48 -2.73 -31.23
CA ALA A 129 -18.96 -1.44 -31.64
C ALA A 129 -20.02 -0.33 -31.50
N GLY A 130 -19.59 0.91 -31.26
CA GLY A 130 -20.46 2.08 -31.18
C GLY A 130 -21.36 2.16 -29.94
N GLN A 131 -21.01 1.45 -28.86
CA GLN A 131 -21.70 1.57 -27.57
C GLN A 131 -21.34 2.90 -26.90
N VAL A 132 -22.31 3.54 -26.24
CA VAL A 132 -22.10 4.81 -25.51
C VAL A 132 -22.68 4.67 -24.12
N ASN A 133 -21.83 4.76 -23.10
CA ASN A 133 -22.18 4.66 -21.68
C ASN A 133 -23.15 3.51 -21.37
N VAL A 134 -22.83 2.32 -21.87
CA VAL A 134 -23.63 1.12 -21.63
C VAL A 134 -23.23 0.52 -20.29
N ASP A 135 -24.19 0.38 -19.40
CA ASP A 135 -24.03 -0.32 -18.12
C ASP A 135 -23.60 -1.77 -18.33
N LEU A 136 -22.52 -2.18 -17.66
CA LEU A 136 -22.19 -3.58 -17.53
C LEU A 136 -23.05 -4.25 -16.48
N VAL A 137 -23.39 -5.50 -16.73
CA VAL A 137 -24.22 -6.30 -15.82
C VAL A 137 -23.33 -7.18 -14.96
N GLN A 138 -23.74 -7.40 -13.71
CA GLN A 138 -23.02 -8.27 -12.80
C GLN A 138 -23.20 -9.75 -13.18
N ARG A 139 -22.13 -10.55 -13.14
CA ARG A 139 -22.22 -11.99 -13.43
C ARG A 139 -23.01 -12.77 -12.40
N VAL A 140 -23.10 -12.29 -11.16
CA VAL A 140 -23.88 -12.94 -10.10
C VAL A 140 -25.39 -12.74 -10.30
N SER A 141 -25.81 -11.69 -11.02
CA SER A 141 -27.21 -11.38 -11.28
C SER A 141 -27.36 -10.52 -12.52
N THR A 142 -28.12 -11.01 -13.51
CA THR A 142 -28.44 -10.22 -14.70
C THR A 142 -29.43 -9.07 -14.45
N LEU A 143 -29.97 -8.97 -13.22
CA LEU A 143 -30.93 -7.95 -12.81
C LEU A 143 -30.26 -6.68 -12.27
N PHE A 144 -28.96 -6.72 -11.98
CA PHE A 144 -28.24 -5.63 -11.33
C PHE A 144 -27.00 -5.24 -12.13
N ALA A 145 -26.88 -3.95 -12.41
CA ALA A 145 -25.68 -3.34 -13.01
C ALA A 145 -24.77 -2.68 -11.96
N THR A 146 -25.24 -2.55 -10.72
CA THR A 146 -24.56 -1.82 -9.65
C THR A 146 -24.54 -2.60 -8.34
N THR A 147 -23.48 -2.40 -7.56
CA THR A 147 -23.35 -2.89 -6.17
C THR A 147 -23.74 -1.76 -5.22
N LYS A 148 -24.62 -2.05 -4.26
CA LYS A 148 -24.93 -1.12 -3.18
C LYS A 148 -23.87 -1.21 -2.07
N MET A 149 -23.24 -0.09 -1.75
CA MET A 149 -22.20 -0.04 -0.72
C MET A 149 -22.81 -0.12 0.68
N ILE A 150 -22.32 -1.05 1.50
CA ILE A 150 -22.81 -1.27 2.87
C ILE A 150 -22.11 -0.38 3.91
N ARG A 151 -20.98 0.23 3.54
CA ARG A 151 -20.13 1.08 4.37
C ARG A 151 -19.66 2.28 3.56
N ALA A 152 -19.09 3.28 4.22
CA ALA A 152 -18.35 4.34 3.56
C ALA A 152 -16.94 3.84 3.19
N GLY A 153 -16.31 4.49 2.22
CA GLY A 153 -14.99 4.10 1.73
C GLY A 153 -14.61 4.84 0.46
N SER A 154 -13.67 4.28 -0.30
CA SER A 154 -13.22 4.81 -1.58
C SER A 154 -13.13 3.70 -2.62
N VAL A 155 -13.50 4.00 -3.86
CA VAL A 155 -13.07 3.16 -4.98
C VAL A 155 -11.61 3.49 -5.24
N ILE A 156 -10.76 2.46 -5.35
CA ILE A 156 -9.31 2.65 -5.48
C ILE A 156 -8.74 1.97 -6.71
N GLY A 157 -9.43 1.01 -7.33
CA GLY A 157 -8.92 0.30 -8.48
C GLY A 157 -10.00 -0.16 -9.46
N LEU A 158 -9.61 -0.21 -10.74
CA LEU A 158 -10.35 -0.83 -11.83
C LEU A 158 -9.40 -1.75 -12.58
N SER A 159 -9.76 -3.03 -12.68
CA SER A 159 -9.05 -4.04 -13.45
C SER A 159 -9.95 -4.63 -14.53
N THR A 160 -9.37 -4.96 -15.67
CA THR A 160 -10.10 -5.49 -16.82
C THR A 160 -9.33 -6.62 -17.52
N ARG A 161 -10.08 -7.49 -18.20
CA ARG A 161 -9.53 -8.50 -19.09
C ARG A 161 -10.41 -8.67 -20.31
N LEU A 162 -9.79 -8.84 -21.48
CA LEU A 162 -10.44 -9.20 -22.73
C LEU A 162 -10.03 -10.63 -23.15
N THR A 163 -10.93 -11.36 -23.81
CA THR A 163 -10.60 -12.69 -24.36
C THR A 163 -9.75 -12.63 -25.63
N GLU A 164 -9.75 -11.50 -26.32
CA GLU A 164 -9.01 -11.26 -27.55
C GLU A 164 -8.42 -9.84 -27.55
N ALA A 165 -7.32 -9.65 -28.26
CA ALA A 165 -6.68 -8.34 -28.32
C ALA A 165 -7.48 -7.37 -29.21
N ILE A 166 -7.63 -6.12 -28.78
CA ILE A 166 -8.20 -5.07 -29.65
C ILE A 166 -7.30 -4.86 -30.86
N THR A 167 -7.91 -4.91 -32.05
CA THR A 167 -7.23 -4.75 -33.34
C THR A 167 -7.62 -3.46 -34.07
N ALA A 168 -8.72 -2.81 -33.67
CA ALA A 168 -9.09 -1.48 -34.15
C ALA A 168 -10.02 -0.77 -33.14
N GLY A 169 -10.07 0.57 -33.22
CA GLY A 169 -10.94 1.39 -32.39
C GLY A 169 -10.47 1.52 -30.93
N ILE A 170 -11.40 1.93 -30.07
CA ILE A 170 -11.16 2.16 -28.65
C ILE A 170 -12.34 1.58 -27.86
N LEU A 171 -12.03 0.88 -26.77
CA LEU A 171 -12.96 0.58 -25.68
C LEU A 171 -12.53 1.40 -24.46
N THR A 172 -13.46 2.09 -23.84
CA THR A 172 -13.26 2.80 -22.58
C THR A 172 -14.15 2.17 -21.52
N VAL A 173 -13.56 1.83 -20.38
CA VAL A 173 -14.25 1.30 -19.20
C VAL A 173 -14.16 2.35 -18.10
N THR A 174 -15.26 2.68 -17.46
CA THR A 174 -15.32 3.74 -16.44
C THR A 174 -16.15 3.26 -15.26
N VAL A 175 -15.65 3.49 -14.05
CA VAL A 175 -16.42 3.26 -12.83
C VAL A 175 -17.34 4.46 -12.59
N GLU A 176 -18.54 4.20 -12.09
CA GLU A 176 -19.49 5.24 -11.70
C GLU A 176 -19.94 5.06 -10.24
N ILE A 177 -20.18 6.19 -9.56
CA ILE A 177 -20.84 6.24 -8.25
C ILE A 177 -22.15 7.01 -8.44
N ASN A 178 -23.28 6.35 -8.17
CA ASN A 178 -24.63 6.90 -8.37
C ASN A 178 -24.87 7.45 -9.81
N GLY A 179 -24.26 6.80 -10.81
CA GLY A 179 -24.35 7.22 -12.22
C GLY A 179 -23.44 8.39 -12.61
N ALA A 180 -22.55 8.84 -11.72
CA ALA A 180 -21.53 9.84 -12.03
C ALA A 180 -20.17 9.16 -12.22
N ALA A 181 -19.50 9.45 -13.33
CA ALA A 181 -18.17 8.95 -13.63
C ALA A 181 -17.15 9.35 -12.56
N THR A 182 -16.32 8.39 -12.15
CA THR A 182 -15.20 8.57 -11.23
C THR A 182 -13.91 8.91 -11.99
N THR A 183 -12.80 9.08 -11.27
CA THR A 183 -11.48 9.24 -11.90
C THR A 183 -10.90 7.93 -12.47
N LEU A 184 -11.48 6.78 -12.10
CA LEU A 184 -11.09 5.46 -12.58
C LEU A 184 -11.65 5.18 -13.98
N LEU A 185 -10.84 5.50 -14.98
CA LEU A 185 -11.10 5.25 -16.39
C LEU A 185 -9.93 4.47 -17.00
N LEU A 186 -10.26 3.40 -17.73
CA LEU A 186 -9.29 2.59 -18.45
C LEU A 186 -9.62 2.57 -19.94
N ALA A 187 -8.70 3.06 -20.75
CA ALA A 187 -8.80 3.02 -22.21
C ALA A 187 -8.02 1.84 -22.78
N HIS A 188 -8.62 1.17 -23.76
CA HIS A 188 -8.09 0.03 -24.47
C HIS A 188 -8.09 0.31 -25.97
N ASN A 189 -6.95 0.11 -26.61
CA ASN A 189 -6.78 0.19 -28.06
C ASN A 189 -5.61 -0.69 -28.51
N VAL A 190 -5.28 -0.67 -29.80
CA VAL A 190 -4.22 -1.53 -30.39
C VAL A 190 -2.85 -1.35 -29.71
N GLY A 191 -2.54 -0.14 -29.24
CA GLY A 191 -1.26 0.19 -28.62
C GLY A 191 -1.28 0.25 -27.09
N VAL A 192 -2.46 0.29 -26.47
CA VAL A 192 -2.64 0.50 -25.02
C VAL A 192 -3.62 -0.53 -24.47
N ASN A 193 -3.16 -1.35 -23.53
CA ASN A 193 -3.99 -2.35 -22.82
C ASN A 193 -4.84 -3.25 -23.75
N PRO A 194 -4.33 -3.77 -24.88
CA PRO A 194 -5.16 -4.43 -25.90
C PRO A 194 -5.86 -5.69 -25.39
N LEU A 195 -5.36 -6.34 -24.32
CA LEU A 195 -5.92 -7.56 -23.71
C LEU A 195 -6.53 -7.32 -22.32
N GLY A 196 -6.55 -6.08 -21.84
CA GLY A 196 -6.87 -5.73 -20.47
C GLY A 196 -5.77 -4.90 -19.82
N GLY A 197 -6.06 -4.44 -18.61
CA GLY A 197 -5.17 -3.56 -17.84
C GLY A 197 -5.77 -3.22 -16.49
N GLU A 198 -5.05 -2.40 -15.75
CA GLU A 198 -5.40 -1.95 -14.41
C GLU A 198 -5.10 -0.46 -14.27
N VAL A 199 -5.94 0.24 -13.53
CA VAL A 199 -5.70 1.59 -13.05
C VAL A 199 -6.04 1.64 -11.56
N VAL A 200 -5.18 2.32 -10.79
CA VAL A 200 -5.33 2.51 -9.35
C VAL A 200 -5.19 3.99 -9.04
N VAL A 201 -6.00 4.47 -8.08
CA VAL A 201 -5.95 5.83 -7.55
C VAL A 201 -5.75 5.78 -6.04
N ALA A 202 -5.34 6.92 -5.45
CA ALA A 202 -5.22 7.01 -4.00
C ALA A 202 -6.60 6.93 -3.33
N ALA A 203 -6.66 6.32 -2.15
CA ALA A 203 -7.86 6.35 -1.32
C ALA A 203 -8.34 7.79 -1.08
N GLY A 204 -9.65 8.00 -1.13
CA GLY A 204 -10.29 9.31 -1.02
C GLY A 204 -10.37 10.10 -2.32
N ALA A 205 -9.79 9.62 -3.43
CA ALA A 205 -9.96 10.23 -4.75
C ALA A 205 -11.40 10.08 -5.27
N ASP A 206 -11.97 8.88 -5.10
CA ASP A 206 -13.34 8.55 -5.50
C ASP A 206 -14.14 8.00 -4.29
N PRO A 207 -14.51 8.88 -3.35
CA PRO A 207 -15.17 8.48 -2.11
C PRO A 207 -16.63 8.09 -2.34
N PHE A 208 -17.10 7.11 -1.57
CA PHE A 208 -18.51 6.73 -1.47
C PHE A 208 -18.96 6.68 -0.01
N VAL A 209 -20.26 6.84 0.21
CA VAL A 209 -20.89 6.64 1.51
C VAL A 209 -21.77 5.38 1.51
N ALA A 210 -22.09 4.88 2.71
CA ALA A 210 -23.00 3.76 2.84
C ALA A 210 -24.35 4.08 2.17
N GLY A 211 -24.81 3.20 1.28
CA GLY A 211 -26.03 3.35 0.51
C GLY A 211 -25.82 3.77 -0.95
N ASP A 212 -24.64 4.26 -1.32
CA ASP A 212 -24.29 4.58 -2.70
C ASP A 212 -24.28 3.34 -3.59
N PHE A 213 -24.48 3.54 -4.89
CA PHE A 213 -24.41 2.50 -5.91
C PHE A 213 -23.16 2.66 -6.75
N VAL A 214 -22.33 1.62 -6.80
CA VAL A 214 -21.12 1.56 -7.63
C VAL A 214 -21.39 0.70 -8.86
N GLY A 215 -21.07 1.21 -10.04
CA GLY A 215 -21.30 0.54 -11.33
C GLY A 215 -20.11 0.67 -12.28
N ILE A 216 -20.21 0.01 -13.43
CA ILE A 216 -19.25 0.13 -14.52
C ILE A 216 -20.01 0.38 -15.82
N VAL A 217 -19.58 1.39 -16.56
CA VAL A 217 -20.06 1.67 -17.91
C VAL A 217 -18.95 1.47 -18.93
N ILE A 218 -19.35 1.14 -20.15
CA ILE A 218 -18.44 1.08 -21.30
C ILE A 218 -18.87 2.00 -22.44
N THR A 219 -17.87 2.51 -23.15
CA THR A 219 -18.04 3.21 -24.43
C THR A 219 -17.08 2.62 -25.45
N THR A 220 -17.60 2.26 -26.62
CA THR A 220 -16.79 1.78 -27.75
C THR A 220 -16.96 2.69 -28.96
N THR A 221 -15.87 2.92 -29.69
CA THR A 221 -15.96 3.65 -30.95
C THR A 221 -16.62 2.79 -32.04
N ALA A 222 -17.15 3.42 -33.08
CA ALA A 222 -17.75 2.71 -34.21
C ALA A 222 -16.76 1.78 -34.96
N ALA A 223 -15.45 2.00 -34.79
CA ALA A 223 -14.39 1.19 -35.39
C ALA A 223 -13.85 0.08 -34.48
N PHE A 224 -14.47 -0.15 -33.30
CA PHE A 224 -14.01 -1.15 -32.34
C PHE A 224 -14.05 -2.57 -32.93
N LEU A 225 -12.90 -3.27 -32.86
CA LEU A 225 -12.75 -4.68 -33.23
C LEU A 225 -11.74 -5.39 -32.31
N PRO A 226 -11.90 -6.70 -32.06
CA PRO A 226 -12.97 -7.57 -32.56
C PRO A 226 -14.25 -7.45 -31.73
N ILE A 227 -15.43 -7.58 -32.36
CA ILE A 227 -16.72 -7.60 -31.66
C ILE A 227 -17.07 -8.95 -31.03
N THR A 228 -16.20 -9.95 -31.20
CA THR A 228 -16.30 -11.28 -30.60
C THR A 228 -15.62 -11.38 -29.24
N THR A 229 -14.88 -10.34 -28.82
CA THR A 229 -14.20 -10.36 -27.53
C THR A 229 -15.21 -10.20 -26.40
N ASP A 230 -14.99 -10.95 -25.32
CA ASP A 230 -15.71 -10.80 -24.07
C ASP A 230 -14.88 -9.91 -23.13
N LEU A 231 -15.56 -9.03 -22.41
CA LEU A 231 -14.96 -8.15 -21.42
C LEU A 231 -15.34 -8.62 -20.02
N GLU A 232 -14.36 -8.62 -19.12
CA GLU A 232 -14.54 -8.83 -17.69
C GLU A 232 -13.89 -7.69 -16.91
N CYS A 233 -14.56 -7.21 -15.86
CA CYS A 233 -14.11 -6.09 -15.03
C CYS A 233 -14.28 -6.38 -13.54
N TRP A 234 -13.35 -5.83 -12.75
CA TRP A 234 -13.32 -5.90 -11.29
C TRP A 234 -13.01 -4.53 -10.71
N ILE A 235 -13.58 -4.26 -9.54
CA ILE A 235 -13.36 -3.04 -8.79
C ILE A 235 -12.70 -3.40 -7.47
N ASP A 236 -11.67 -2.64 -7.11
CA ASP A 236 -11.09 -2.65 -5.78
C ASP A 236 -11.56 -1.45 -4.99
N ILE A 237 -11.90 -1.70 -3.74
CA ILE A 237 -12.33 -0.69 -2.79
C ILE A 237 -11.40 -0.69 -1.58
N ASP A 238 -11.46 0.42 -0.87
CA ASP A 238 -10.93 0.58 0.47
C ASP A 238 -12.09 0.95 1.39
N THR A 239 -12.26 0.19 2.48
CA THR A 239 -13.28 0.45 3.49
C THR A 239 -12.60 0.59 4.85
N ASP A 240 -12.50 1.83 5.32
CA ASP A 240 -12.07 2.17 6.67
C ASP A 240 -13.11 1.77 7.74
#